data_AF-A0A5K7Z409-F1
#
_entry.id   AF-A0A5K7Z409-F1
#
_cell.length_a   1.000
_cell.length_b   1.000
_cell.length_c   1.000
_cell.angle_alpha   90.00
_cell.angle_beta   90.00
_cell.angle_gamma   90.00
#
_symmetry.space_group_name_H-M   'P 1'
#
loop_
_entity.id
_entity.type
_entity.pdbx_description
1 polymer ?
#
loop_
_entity_poly.entity_id
_entity_poly.type
_entity_poly.pdbx_seq_one_letter_code
_entity_poly.pdbx_strand_id
1 'polypeptide(L)'
;MPSSFPATLKAQSEEALTHPHYDFIAKYHAVADLRRLARKHTGVLDEKTLDALEDLLRTRVFRKIRQSYFLFREAASVMTDLATAQESAKLGEMALASLNRMLLVTNGSAHRGIAEAMGSLPVHIIPPRITAGKEPRPPAIDWERLTKSNGLKLTAAPRYIGRSLVAPTDSRDRLLVVKLAKSGDTPGELAGEIRWMERLRKPGFAFDRRFHIPVPLLFGGHCLFRMDRLPLSPPAAVDRHPDKIAVAFLAHRDYFVYPNHHGVNEKSAAEILARNAYLLGRLTAGGVIHNAPIPLFHNRTQRLRRDDQGRYQWFRAGRLDQWLDSCRFPNFGLSGLRDFEHLEPLSGGSQTLYRHIGSHLLSLLLVAGSVFRCRETTQVGWDEKGNPLDTRDLFDRQLLGSMIRKIFRNYYSGFTGSQASIPLPLDADRLVERMIEEMGVDRYMTELLRRADQKALSDSQFFGFLEERGYDAEQREGMIRGEKDILIRSGPHLGDFNRQISLPELIEAVAAMSAVCMTGRYARQNSIGSP
;
A
#
# COMPACT_ATOMS: atom_id res chain seq x y z
N MET A 1 -49.37 -24.45 6.33
CA MET A 1 -48.30 -25.22 5.65
C MET A 1 -47.14 -24.27 5.40
N PRO A 2 -45.97 -24.42 6.05
CA PRO A 2 -44.79 -23.68 5.63
C PRO A 2 -44.50 -24.03 4.17
N SER A 3 -44.26 -23.02 3.33
CA SER A 3 -43.88 -23.21 1.94
C SER A 3 -42.62 -24.09 1.88
N SER A 4 -42.69 -25.27 1.23
CA SER A 4 -41.53 -26.17 1.01
C SER A 4 -40.48 -25.56 0.07
N PHE A 5 -40.79 -24.41 -0.54
CA PHE A 5 -40.00 -23.77 -1.57
C PHE A 5 -38.54 -23.48 -1.18
N PRO A 6 -38.21 -22.94 0.03
CA PRO A 6 -36.81 -22.66 0.39
C PRO A 6 -35.95 -23.94 0.49
N ALA A 7 -36.51 -25.02 1.03
CA ALA A 7 -35.81 -26.31 1.17
C ALA A 7 -35.60 -27.00 -0.18
N THR A 8 -36.60 -26.98 -1.07
CA THR A 8 -36.47 -27.52 -2.43
C THR A 8 -35.44 -26.74 -3.25
N LEU A 9 -35.48 -25.41 -3.21
CA LEU A 9 -34.53 -24.56 -3.92
C LEU A 9 -33.09 -24.76 -3.40
N LYS A 10 -32.91 -24.89 -2.08
CA LYS A 10 -31.62 -25.22 -1.47
C LYS A 10 -31.07 -26.53 -2.04
N ALA A 11 -31.86 -27.61 -1.99
CA ALA A 11 -31.42 -28.94 -2.43
C ALA A 11 -31.02 -28.96 -3.92
N GLN A 12 -31.82 -28.35 -4.79
CA GLN A 12 -31.52 -28.20 -6.22
C GLN A 12 -30.24 -27.40 -6.47
N SER A 13 -30.04 -26.32 -5.69
CA SER A 13 -28.85 -25.49 -5.82
C SER A 13 -27.59 -26.25 -5.37
N GLU A 14 -27.64 -26.94 -4.24
CA GLU A 14 -26.54 -27.80 -3.75
C GLU A 14 -26.14 -28.86 -4.78
N GLU A 15 -27.13 -29.58 -5.32
CA GLU A 15 -26.92 -30.59 -6.35
C GLU A 15 -26.26 -29.99 -7.60
N ALA A 16 -26.72 -28.80 -8.03
CA ALA A 16 -26.15 -28.12 -9.17
C ALA A 16 -24.66 -27.74 -8.97
N LEU A 17 -24.26 -27.40 -7.74
CA LEU A 17 -22.85 -27.08 -7.44
C LEU A 17 -21.94 -28.29 -7.52
N THR A 18 -22.39 -29.45 -7.01
CA THR A 18 -21.58 -30.66 -6.91
C THR A 18 -21.61 -31.50 -8.19
N HIS A 19 -22.69 -31.45 -8.96
CA HIS A 19 -22.86 -32.31 -10.11
C HIS A 19 -21.96 -31.88 -11.30
N PRO A 20 -21.25 -32.82 -11.95
CA PRO A 20 -20.21 -32.50 -12.93
C PRO A 20 -20.75 -31.99 -14.28
N HIS A 21 -22.02 -32.27 -14.60
CA HIS A 21 -22.61 -31.90 -15.89
C HIS A 21 -23.15 -30.47 -15.96
N TYR A 22 -23.25 -29.74 -14.83
CA TYR A 22 -23.69 -28.35 -14.86
C TYR A 22 -22.55 -27.42 -15.28
N ASP A 23 -22.86 -26.53 -16.22
CA ASP A 23 -21.93 -25.55 -16.73
C ASP A 23 -21.75 -24.35 -15.79
N PHE A 24 -20.94 -23.38 -16.24
CA PHE A 24 -20.67 -22.17 -15.49
C PHE A 24 -21.93 -21.36 -15.14
N ILE A 25 -22.88 -21.25 -16.08
CA ILE A 25 -24.08 -20.41 -15.92
C ILE A 25 -25.01 -21.06 -14.90
N ALA A 26 -25.24 -22.38 -15.01
CA ALA A 26 -26.05 -23.12 -14.07
C ALA A 26 -25.50 -23.03 -12.64
N LYS A 27 -24.19 -23.21 -12.45
CA LYS A 27 -23.58 -23.06 -11.12
C LYS A 27 -23.64 -21.64 -10.60
N TYR A 28 -23.51 -20.63 -11.46
CA TYR A 28 -23.67 -19.23 -11.07
C TYR A 28 -25.08 -18.93 -10.56
N HIS A 29 -26.12 -19.41 -11.24
CA HIS A 29 -27.50 -19.26 -10.79
C HIS A 29 -27.76 -19.99 -9.47
N ALA A 30 -27.26 -21.22 -9.31
CA ALA A 30 -27.37 -21.97 -8.06
C ALA A 30 -26.72 -21.22 -6.89
N VAL A 31 -25.53 -20.65 -7.07
CA VAL A 31 -24.87 -19.82 -6.06
C VAL A 31 -25.71 -18.57 -5.74
N ALA A 32 -26.26 -17.89 -6.75
CA ALA A 32 -27.09 -16.70 -6.54
C ALA A 32 -28.39 -17.03 -5.76
N ASP A 33 -28.98 -18.19 -6.01
CA ASP A 33 -30.13 -18.70 -5.28
C ASP A 33 -29.79 -19.02 -3.82
N LEU A 34 -28.66 -19.69 -3.56
CA LEU A 34 -28.15 -19.90 -2.21
C LEU A 34 -27.88 -18.58 -1.48
N ARG A 35 -27.31 -17.58 -2.16
CA ARG A 35 -27.10 -16.25 -1.56
C ARG A 35 -28.41 -15.58 -1.19
N ARG A 36 -29.43 -15.69 -2.04
CA ARG A 36 -30.77 -15.17 -1.76
C ARG A 36 -31.36 -15.85 -0.53
N LEU A 37 -31.19 -17.17 -0.40
CA LEU A 37 -31.61 -17.93 0.78
C LEU A 37 -30.86 -17.47 2.04
N ALA A 38 -29.53 -17.34 1.98
CA ALA A 38 -28.71 -16.86 3.10
C ALA A 38 -29.17 -15.51 3.67
N ARG A 39 -29.68 -14.63 2.81
CA ARG A 39 -30.12 -13.27 3.19
C ARG A 39 -31.58 -13.18 3.64
N LYS A 40 -32.47 -13.99 3.04
CA LYS A 40 -33.93 -13.88 3.26
C LYS A 40 -34.49 -14.96 4.20
N HIS A 41 -33.78 -16.07 4.33
CA HIS A 41 -34.21 -17.24 5.10
C HIS A 41 -33.01 -17.77 5.89
N THR A 42 -32.52 -16.95 6.81
CA THR A 42 -31.48 -17.31 7.77
C THR A 42 -31.91 -18.58 8.51
N GLY A 43 -31.03 -19.57 8.60
CA GLY A 43 -31.34 -20.90 9.15
C GLY A 43 -31.77 -21.98 8.15
N VAL A 44 -32.01 -21.66 6.87
CA VAL A 44 -32.28 -22.69 5.83
C VAL A 44 -31.01 -23.41 5.39
N LEU A 45 -29.88 -22.70 5.31
CA LEU A 45 -28.61 -23.27 4.88
C LEU A 45 -27.92 -24.00 6.05
N ASP A 46 -27.16 -25.04 5.72
CA ASP A 46 -26.52 -25.93 6.69
C ASP A 46 -25.10 -26.32 6.28
N GLU A 47 -24.49 -27.27 7.01
CA GLU A 47 -23.13 -27.74 6.76
C GLU A 47 -22.97 -28.34 5.35
N LYS A 48 -24.01 -29.00 4.81
CA LYS A 48 -23.98 -29.54 3.44
C LYS A 48 -23.89 -28.43 2.39
N THR A 49 -24.54 -27.29 2.63
CA THR A 49 -24.37 -26.12 1.78
C THR A 49 -22.93 -25.61 1.80
N LEU A 50 -22.27 -25.60 2.97
CA LEU A 50 -20.86 -25.19 3.07
C LEU A 50 -19.95 -26.14 2.30
N ASP A 51 -20.14 -27.45 2.42
CA ASP A 51 -19.34 -28.45 1.71
C ASP A 51 -19.46 -28.27 0.18
N ALA A 52 -20.68 -28.08 -0.33
CA ALA A 52 -20.91 -27.83 -1.75
C ALA A 52 -20.22 -26.54 -2.26
N LEU A 53 -20.20 -25.48 -1.44
CA LEU A 53 -19.49 -24.24 -1.75
C LEU A 53 -17.96 -24.42 -1.68
N GLU A 54 -17.44 -25.17 -0.71
CA GLU A 54 -16.02 -25.52 -0.62
C GLU A 54 -15.55 -26.27 -1.87
N ASP A 55 -16.30 -27.29 -2.29
CA ASP A 55 -16.00 -28.07 -3.48
C ASP A 55 -15.97 -27.21 -4.74
N LEU A 56 -16.95 -26.31 -4.88
CA LEU A 56 -16.97 -25.32 -5.96
C LEU A 56 -15.73 -24.44 -5.93
N LEU A 57 -15.35 -23.89 -4.77
CA LEU A 57 -14.19 -22.99 -4.65
C LEU A 57 -12.85 -23.69 -4.92
N ARG A 58 -12.75 -24.99 -4.67
CA ARG A 58 -11.57 -25.82 -4.97
C ARG A 58 -11.49 -26.26 -6.42
N THR A 59 -12.60 -26.19 -7.16
CA THR A 59 -12.65 -26.72 -8.52
C THR A 59 -11.66 -26.02 -9.46
N ARG A 60 -11.05 -26.81 -10.33
CA ARG A 60 -10.18 -26.31 -11.40
C ARG A 60 -10.90 -26.13 -12.73
N VAL A 61 -12.12 -26.64 -12.84
CA VAL A 61 -12.90 -26.73 -14.09
C VAL A 61 -13.07 -25.34 -14.74
N PHE A 62 -13.32 -24.30 -13.94
CA PHE A 62 -13.61 -22.97 -14.46
C PHE A 62 -12.39 -22.05 -14.59
N ARG A 63 -11.17 -22.52 -14.32
CA ARG A 63 -9.96 -21.65 -14.30
C ARG A 63 -9.71 -20.92 -15.63
N LYS A 64 -10.06 -21.54 -16.76
CA LYS A 64 -9.88 -20.96 -18.10
C LYS A 64 -10.99 -19.97 -18.47
N ILE A 65 -12.09 -19.93 -17.71
CA ILE A 65 -13.19 -19.00 -17.97
C ILE A 65 -12.81 -17.63 -17.42
N ARG A 66 -12.76 -16.61 -18.29
CA ARG A 66 -12.39 -15.23 -17.94
C ARG A 66 -13.25 -14.65 -16.81
N GLN A 67 -14.51 -15.06 -16.73
CA GLN A 67 -15.49 -14.61 -15.74
C GLN A 67 -15.54 -15.47 -14.45
N SER A 68 -14.68 -16.48 -14.33
CA SER A 68 -14.66 -17.40 -13.17
C SER A 68 -14.55 -16.71 -11.82
N TYR A 69 -13.86 -15.58 -11.76
CA TYR A 69 -13.77 -14.76 -10.55
C TYR A 69 -15.14 -14.35 -9.99
N PHE A 70 -16.13 -14.03 -10.85
CA PHE A 70 -17.46 -13.62 -10.37
C PHE A 70 -18.19 -14.76 -9.69
N LEU A 71 -18.12 -15.97 -10.26
CA LEU A 71 -18.70 -17.18 -9.65
C LEU A 71 -18.08 -17.47 -8.28
N PHE A 72 -16.75 -17.49 -8.19
CA PHE A 72 -16.06 -17.78 -6.93
C PHE A 72 -16.28 -16.69 -5.88
N ARG A 73 -16.29 -15.42 -6.28
CA ARG A 73 -16.62 -14.32 -5.37
C ARG A 73 -18.06 -14.44 -4.85
N GLU A 74 -19.01 -14.79 -5.72
CA GLU A 74 -20.39 -14.97 -5.32
C GLU A 74 -20.54 -16.14 -4.33
N ALA A 75 -19.86 -17.27 -4.59
CA ALA A 75 -19.85 -18.43 -3.71
C ALA A 75 -19.27 -18.10 -2.33
N ALA A 76 -18.11 -17.44 -2.30
CA ALA A 76 -17.52 -16.96 -1.05
C ALA A 76 -18.42 -15.92 -0.35
N SER A 77 -19.20 -15.14 -1.11
CA SER A 77 -20.12 -14.17 -0.54
C SER A 77 -21.30 -14.82 0.18
N VAL A 78 -21.78 -16.00 -0.27
CA VAL A 78 -22.78 -16.79 0.48
C VAL A 78 -22.24 -17.13 1.87
N MET A 79 -20.98 -17.58 1.94
CA MET A 79 -20.32 -17.94 3.19
C MET A 79 -20.11 -16.73 4.11
N THR A 80 -19.79 -15.55 3.57
CA THR A 80 -19.73 -14.32 4.39
C THR A 80 -21.10 -13.82 4.81
N ASP A 81 -22.15 -13.98 3.98
CA ASP A 81 -23.52 -13.61 4.35
C ASP A 81 -23.99 -14.52 5.52
N LEU A 82 -23.65 -15.81 5.49
CA LEU A 82 -23.86 -16.75 6.62
C LEU A 82 -23.11 -16.31 7.88
N ALA A 83 -21.87 -15.87 7.75
CA ALA A 83 -21.08 -15.35 8.87
C ALA A 83 -21.70 -14.11 9.53
N THR A 84 -22.46 -13.31 8.77
CA THR A 84 -23.12 -12.11 9.27
C THR A 84 -24.54 -12.34 9.80
N ALA A 85 -25.10 -13.54 9.62
CA ALA A 85 -26.44 -13.89 10.07
C ALA A 85 -26.44 -14.26 11.56
N GLN A 86 -27.25 -13.59 12.37
CA GLN A 86 -27.32 -13.82 13.83
C GLN A 86 -27.87 -15.21 14.18
N GLU A 87 -28.80 -15.73 13.39
CA GLU A 87 -29.53 -16.98 13.67
C GLU A 87 -28.70 -18.26 13.46
N SER A 88 -27.44 -18.14 13.02
CA SER A 88 -26.62 -19.30 12.66
C SER A 88 -25.15 -19.12 13.05
N ALA A 89 -24.89 -18.58 14.25
CA ALA A 89 -23.54 -18.26 14.74
C ALA A 89 -22.51 -19.37 14.52
N LYS A 90 -22.82 -20.62 14.90
CA LYS A 90 -21.94 -21.78 14.70
C LYS A 90 -21.61 -22.01 13.21
N LEU A 91 -22.62 -21.97 12.34
CA LEU A 91 -22.43 -22.16 10.90
C LEU A 91 -21.63 -20.99 10.30
N GLY A 92 -21.86 -19.78 10.79
CA GLY A 92 -21.09 -18.58 10.41
C GLY A 92 -19.60 -18.70 10.78
N GLU A 93 -19.29 -19.18 11.98
CA GLU A 93 -17.91 -19.46 12.41
C GLU A 93 -17.26 -20.54 11.53
N MET A 94 -17.99 -21.61 11.21
CA MET A 94 -17.53 -22.67 10.29
C MET A 94 -17.26 -22.10 8.89
N ALA A 95 -18.14 -21.23 8.39
CA ALA A 95 -17.98 -20.58 7.09
C ALA A 95 -16.73 -19.69 7.05
N LEU A 96 -16.48 -18.88 8.08
CA LEU A 96 -15.26 -18.06 8.16
C LEU A 96 -14.00 -18.91 8.30
N ALA A 97 -14.04 -19.97 9.11
CA ALA A 97 -12.91 -20.88 9.26
C ALA A 97 -12.60 -21.58 7.92
N SER A 98 -13.64 -21.98 7.18
CA SER A 98 -13.51 -22.55 5.84
C SER A 98 -12.88 -21.59 4.85
N LEU A 99 -13.37 -20.35 4.74
CA LEU A 99 -12.79 -19.34 3.85
C LEU A 99 -11.30 -19.08 4.18
N ASN A 100 -10.95 -19.01 5.46
CA ASN A 100 -9.54 -18.87 5.89
C ASN A 100 -8.68 -20.06 5.43
N ARG A 101 -9.16 -21.30 5.56
CA ARG A 101 -8.46 -22.49 5.03
C ARG A 101 -8.34 -22.43 3.51
N MET A 102 -9.36 -21.92 2.81
CA MET A 102 -9.37 -21.86 1.34
C MET A 102 -8.34 -20.87 0.79
N LEU A 103 -8.01 -19.80 1.51
CA LEU A 103 -6.92 -18.91 1.12
C LEU A 103 -5.56 -19.64 1.00
N LEU A 104 -5.34 -20.71 1.79
CA LEU A 104 -4.09 -21.49 1.76
C LEU A 104 -3.97 -22.44 0.57
N VAL A 105 -5.10 -22.90 0.02
CA VAL A 105 -5.11 -23.98 -1.00
C VAL A 105 -5.60 -23.51 -2.37
N THR A 106 -6.14 -22.30 -2.47
CA THR A 106 -6.62 -21.71 -3.72
C THR A 106 -5.62 -20.70 -4.29
N ASN A 107 -5.68 -20.49 -5.61
CA ASN A 107 -4.93 -19.47 -6.35
C ASN A 107 -5.79 -18.86 -7.46
N GLY A 108 -5.31 -17.77 -8.07
CA GLY A 108 -5.97 -17.08 -9.18
C GLY A 108 -7.37 -16.57 -8.83
N SER A 109 -8.33 -16.79 -9.74
CA SER A 109 -9.70 -16.27 -9.61
C SER A 109 -10.41 -16.68 -8.32
N ALA A 110 -10.22 -17.93 -7.86
CA ALA A 110 -10.88 -18.43 -6.65
C ALA A 110 -10.32 -17.74 -5.40
N HIS A 111 -9.00 -17.70 -5.28
CA HIS A 111 -8.30 -17.02 -4.19
C HIS A 111 -8.71 -15.55 -4.10
N ARG A 112 -8.72 -14.86 -5.24
CA ARG A 112 -9.16 -13.46 -5.32
C ARG A 112 -10.63 -13.31 -4.90
N GLY A 113 -11.52 -14.19 -5.35
CA GLY A 113 -12.94 -14.16 -4.99
C GLY A 113 -13.16 -14.32 -3.48
N ILE A 114 -12.46 -15.27 -2.87
CA ILE A 114 -12.47 -15.52 -1.41
C ILE A 114 -11.96 -14.29 -0.65
N ALA A 115 -10.77 -13.80 -1.00
CA ALA A 115 -10.14 -12.66 -0.33
C ALA A 115 -11.01 -11.40 -0.41
N GLU A 116 -11.61 -11.11 -1.57
CA GLU A 116 -12.49 -9.95 -1.73
C GLU A 116 -13.82 -10.08 -0.98
N ALA A 117 -14.42 -11.28 -0.92
CA ALA A 117 -15.62 -11.52 -0.12
C ALA A 117 -15.33 -11.30 1.37
N MET A 118 -14.26 -11.92 1.89
CA MET A 118 -13.80 -11.72 3.28
C MET A 118 -13.43 -10.27 3.58
N GLY A 119 -12.76 -9.59 2.65
CA GLY A 119 -12.41 -8.18 2.75
C GLY A 119 -13.63 -7.24 2.76
N SER A 120 -14.81 -7.74 2.38
CA SER A 120 -16.06 -6.99 2.36
C SER A 120 -16.89 -7.18 3.63
N LEU A 121 -16.44 -7.97 4.60
CA LEU A 121 -17.11 -8.12 5.91
C LEU A 121 -17.32 -6.75 6.58
N PRO A 122 -18.47 -6.51 7.23
CA PRO A 122 -18.80 -5.20 7.78
C PRO A 122 -17.95 -4.90 9.02
N VAL A 123 -17.03 -3.96 8.91
CA VAL A 123 -16.16 -3.54 10.02
C VAL A 123 -16.47 -2.09 10.38
N HIS A 124 -16.80 -1.84 11.64
CA HIS A 124 -17.16 -0.51 12.10
C HIS A 124 -15.94 0.25 12.63
N ILE A 125 -15.52 1.31 11.94
CA ILE A 125 -14.43 2.21 12.36
C ILE A 125 -14.93 3.64 12.29
N ILE A 126 -14.76 4.39 13.37
CA ILE A 126 -15.13 5.80 13.44
C ILE A 126 -13.88 6.62 13.09
N PRO A 127 -13.83 7.30 11.93
CA PRO A 127 -12.69 8.12 11.57
C PRO A 127 -12.61 9.38 12.46
N PRO A 128 -11.40 9.87 12.75
CA PRO A 128 -11.25 11.11 13.51
C PRO A 128 -11.67 12.31 12.65
N ARG A 129 -12.25 13.31 13.29
CA ARG A 129 -12.50 14.61 12.65
C ARG A 129 -11.21 15.43 12.64
N ILE A 130 -10.80 15.86 11.45
CA ILE A 130 -9.75 16.87 11.23
C ILE A 130 -10.45 18.11 10.70
N THR A 131 -10.43 19.20 11.46
CA THR A 131 -10.98 20.48 11.00
C THR A 131 -10.04 21.12 9.99
N ALA A 132 -10.51 21.38 8.78
CA ALA A 132 -9.81 22.23 7.83
C ALA A 132 -9.92 23.68 8.34
N GLY A 133 -8.84 24.19 8.92
CA GLY A 133 -8.74 25.61 9.24
C GLY A 133 -8.45 26.41 7.99
N LYS A 134 -9.13 27.55 7.80
CA LYS A 134 -8.63 28.60 6.92
C LYS A 134 -7.48 29.28 7.66
N GLU A 135 -6.25 29.07 7.22
CA GLU A 135 -5.15 29.88 7.72
C GLU A 135 -5.21 31.27 7.06
N PRO A 136 -5.09 32.36 7.84
CA PRO A 136 -4.83 33.70 7.30
C PRO A 136 -3.55 33.71 6.46
N ARG A 137 -3.28 34.83 5.78
CA ARG A 137 -2.05 35.02 5.02
C ARG A 137 -0.81 34.67 5.88
N PRO A 138 0.00 33.66 5.49
CA PRO A 138 1.14 33.20 6.29
C PRO A 138 2.15 34.33 6.56
N PRO A 139 2.65 34.48 7.80
CA PRO A 139 3.63 35.52 8.12
C PRO A 139 4.98 35.26 7.44
N ALA A 140 5.66 36.34 7.05
CA ALA A 140 7.02 36.26 6.55
C ALA A 140 8.02 36.04 7.70
N ILE A 141 8.91 35.07 7.54
CA ILE A 141 9.95 34.74 8.51
C ILE A 141 11.22 34.31 7.79
N ASP A 142 12.38 34.65 8.35
CA ASP A 142 13.66 34.11 7.92
C ASP A 142 14.14 33.01 8.88
N TRP A 143 15.23 32.35 8.48
CA TRP A 143 15.80 31.23 9.22
C TRP A 143 16.27 31.60 10.63
N GLU A 144 16.88 32.78 10.78
CA GLU A 144 17.40 33.26 12.06
C GLU A 144 16.26 33.58 13.03
N ARG A 145 15.20 34.24 12.55
CA ARG A 145 14.03 34.54 13.35
C ARG A 145 13.26 33.27 13.73
N LEU A 146 13.14 32.28 12.84
CA LEU A 146 12.52 30.99 13.14
C LEU A 146 13.24 30.26 14.28
N THR A 147 14.58 30.19 14.21
CA THR A 147 15.40 29.51 15.22
C THR A 147 15.38 30.27 16.55
N LYS A 148 15.60 31.59 16.54
CA LYS A 148 15.56 32.42 17.77
C LYS A 148 14.20 32.41 18.47
N SER A 149 13.11 32.56 17.72
CA SER A 149 11.75 32.60 18.30
C SER A 149 11.33 31.27 18.93
N ASN A 150 11.95 30.17 18.55
CA ASN A 150 11.71 28.84 19.11
C ASN A 150 12.82 28.38 20.08
N GLY A 151 13.74 29.27 20.46
CA GLY A 151 14.84 28.96 21.39
C GLY A 151 15.79 27.88 20.89
N LEU A 152 15.94 27.71 19.57
CA LEU A 152 16.73 26.64 18.98
C LEU A 152 18.17 27.09 18.73
N LYS A 153 19.13 26.33 19.26
CA LYS A 153 20.54 26.45 18.90
C LYS A 153 20.92 25.35 17.92
N LEU A 154 21.41 25.72 16.74
CA LEU A 154 21.86 24.77 15.72
C LEU A 154 23.31 24.36 15.98
N THR A 155 23.59 23.07 15.83
CA THR A 155 24.93 22.50 16.07
C THR A 155 25.71 22.22 14.79
N ALA A 156 25.06 22.31 13.63
CA ALA A 156 25.70 22.21 12.31
C ALA A 156 24.94 23.02 11.25
N ALA A 157 25.58 23.24 10.11
CA ALA A 157 24.97 23.90 8.95
C ALA A 157 23.77 23.09 8.41
N PRO A 158 22.72 23.76 7.92
CA PRO A 158 21.58 23.08 7.34
C PRO A 158 21.92 22.40 6.02
N ARG A 159 21.24 21.29 5.72
CA ARG A 159 21.37 20.57 4.44
C ARG A 159 19.99 20.19 3.89
N TYR A 160 19.92 19.99 2.58
CA TYR A 160 18.69 19.52 1.94
C TYR A 160 18.53 18.00 2.04
N ILE A 161 17.29 17.57 2.31
CA ILE A 161 16.80 16.21 2.09
C ILE A 161 15.49 16.34 1.31
N GLY A 162 15.54 16.08 0.00
CA GLY A 162 14.44 16.40 -0.91
C GLY A 162 14.09 17.89 -0.87
N ARG A 163 12.82 18.21 -0.62
CA ARG A 163 12.34 19.60 -0.46
C ARG A 163 12.42 20.15 0.97
N SER A 164 13.05 19.41 1.89
CA SER A 164 13.19 19.82 3.29
C SER A 164 14.59 20.29 3.59
N LEU A 165 14.70 21.43 4.27
CA LEU A 165 15.94 21.93 4.84
C LEU A 165 16.06 21.44 6.29
N VAL A 166 17.16 20.77 6.62
CA VAL A 166 17.32 20.03 7.88
C VAL A 166 18.59 20.46 8.59
N ALA A 167 18.50 20.76 9.88
CA ALA A 167 19.64 21.12 10.72
C ALA A 167 19.58 20.42 12.09
N PRO A 168 20.70 19.83 12.57
CA PRO A 168 20.80 19.35 13.94
C PRO A 168 20.69 20.50 14.96
N THR A 169 20.04 20.23 16.09
CA THR A 169 19.97 21.18 17.20
C THR A 169 20.93 20.79 18.34
N ASP A 170 21.00 21.60 19.39
CA ASP A 170 21.76 21.36 20.62
C ASP A 170 21.20 20.21 21.46
N SER A 171 19.90 19.98 21.38
CA SER A 171 19.27 18.72 21.81
C SER A 171 19.75 17.55 20.93
N ARG A 172 20.55 16.65 21.52
CA ARG A 172 21.21 15.50 20.85
C ARG A 172 20.33 14.63 19.96
N ASP A 173 19.03 14.58 20.21
CA ASP A 173 18.09 13.72 19.48
C ASP A 173 17.10 14.47 18.59
N ARG A 174 17.31 15.77 18.33
CA ARG A 174 16.37 16.61 17.56
C ARG A 174 16.99 17.18 16.29
N LEU A 175 16.17 17.25 15.26
CA LEU A 175 16.44 17.93 14.01
C LEU A 175 15.39 19.01 13.81
N LEU A 176 15.81 20.24 13.49
CA LEU A 176 14.95 21.23 12.88
C LEU A 176 14.73 20.82 11.42
N VAL A 177 13.47 20.72 11.03
CA VAL A 177 13.06 20.45 9.65
C VAL A 177 12.17 21.59 9.18
N VAL A 178 12.54 22.20 8.06
CA VAL A 178 11.73 23.20 7.35
C VAL A 178 11.38 22.63 5.98
N LYS A 179 10.12 22.25 5.80
CA LYS A 179 9.62 21.65 4.55
C LYS A 179 9.07 22.75 3.66
N LEU A 180 9.62 22.86 2.45
CA LEU A 180 9.24 23.89 1.49
C LEU A 180 8.10 23.37 0.59
N ALA A 181 7.11 24.21 0.31
CA ALA A 181 6.10 23.93 -0.70
C ALA A 181 6.71 23.98 -2.11
N LYS A 182 6.27 23.08 -2.98
CA LYS A 182 6.58 23.03 -4.41
C LYS A 182 5.58 23.83 -5.23
N SER A 183 5.97 24.16 -6.46
CA SER A 183 5.07 24.64 -7.50
C SER A 183 3.96 23.60 -7.74
N GLY A 184 2.71 23.98 -7.48
CA GLY A 184 1.52 23.11 -7.57
C GLY A 184 1.02 22.50 -6.26
N ASP A 185 1.80 22.57 -5.16
CA ASP A 185 1.26 22.20 -3.84
C ASP A 185 0.20 23.22 -3.41
N THR A 186 -0.83 22.77 -2.69
CA THR A 186 -1.73 23.69 -2.00
C THR A 186 -1.22 23.98 -0.60
N PRO A 187 -1.30 25.23 -0.09
CA PRO A 187 -0.95 25.53 1.30
C PRO A 187 -1.74 24.69 2.31
N GLY A 188 -2.97 24.28 1.95
CA GLY A 188 -3.83 23.44 2.78
C GLY A 188 -3.27 22.04 3.06
N GLU A 189 -2.56 21.44 2.09
CA GLU A 189 -1.91 20.12 2.23
C GLU A 189 -0.76 20.17 3.24
N LEU A 190 0.12 21.17 3.11
CA LEU A 190 1.23 21.38 4.07
C LEU A 190 0.71 21.67 5.48
N ALA A 191 -0.32 22.50 5.61
CA ALA A 191 -0.94 22.75 6.91
C ALA A 191 -1.61 21.47 7.46
N GLY A 192 -2.08 20.57 6.58
CA GLY A 192 -2.61 19.26 6.93
C GLY A 192 -1.59 18.39 7.65
N GLU A 193 -0.33 18.42 7.19
CA GLU A 193 0.78 17.71 7.82
C GLU A 193 0.93 18.12 9.30
N ILE A 194 0.93 19.44 9.58
CA ILE A 194 1.03 19.97 10.94
C ILE A 194 -0.17 19.55 11.80
N ARG A 195 -1.40 19.66 11.27
CA ARG A 195 -2.61 19.25 11.99
C ARG A 195 -2.57 17.78 12.38
N TRP A 196 -2.03 16.91 11.53
CA TRP A 196 -1.86 15.50 11.86
C TRP A 196 -0.81 15.26 12.95
N MET A 197 0.33 15.97 12.90
CA MET A 197 1.32 15.92 13.97
C MET A 197 0.71 16.33 15.32
N GLU A 198 -0.07 17.41 15.36
CA GLU A 198 -0.78 17.83 16.58
C GLU A 198 -1.82 16.80 17.02
N ARG A 199 -2.63 16.28 16.08
CA ARG A 199 -3.72 15.34 16.38
C ARG A 199 -3.20 14.05 16.98
N LEU A 200 -2.17 13.46 16.38
CA LEU A 200 -1.63 12.16 16.79
C LEU A 200 -0.84 12.23 18.11
N ARG A 201 -0.48 13.43 18.57
CA ARG A 201 0.14 13.64 19.89
C ARG A 201 -0.88 13.76 21.02
N LYS A 202 -2.18 13.85 20.71
CA LYS A 202 -3.23 13.91 21.75
C LYS A 202 -3.41 12.55 22.43
N PRO A 203 -3.84 12.51 23.71
CA PRO A 203 -4.00 11.26 24.47
C PRO A 203 -4.85 10.17 23.80
N GLY A 204 -5.79 10.53 22.93
CA GLY A 204 -6.60 9.59 22.16
C GLY A 204 -5.82 8.74 21.13
N PHE A 205 -4.54 9.05 20.89
CA PHE A 205 -3.63 8.29 20.04
C PHE A 205 -2.43 7.81 20.86
N ALA A 206 -2.67 6.81 21.71
CA ALA A 206 -1.60 6.13 22.44
C ALA A 206 -0.98 5.01 21.58
N PHE A 207 0.34 4.92 21.59
CA PHE A 207 1.12 3.88 20.93
C PHE A 207 2.02 3.19 21.96
N ASP A 208 1.97 1.87 21.99
CA ASP A 208 2.78 0.98 22.83
C ASP A 208 4.13 0.61 22.16
N ARG A 209 4.39 1.15 20.97
CA ARG A 209 5.63 0.97 20.21
C ARG A 209 6.29 2.32 19.99
N ARG A 210 7.62 2.30 19.82
CA ARG A 210 8.40 3.49 19.49
C ARG A 210 7.82 4.20 18.26
N PHE A 211 7.28 5.40 18.46
CA PHE A 211 6.79 6.27 17.40
C PHE A 211 7.03 7.74 17.78
N HIS A 212 8.04 8.35 17.19
CA HIS A 212 8.38 9.75 17.42
C HIS A 212 7.65 10.64 16.43
N ILE A 213 6.43 11.03 16.80
CA ILE A 213 5.66 12.04 16.05
C ILE A 213 6.39 13.38 16.14
N PRO A 214 6.70 14.05 15.01
CA PRO A 214 7.35 15.35 15.02
C PRO A 214 6.56 16.40 15.82
N VAL A 215 7.26 17.39 16.35
CA VAL A 215 6.67 18.51 17.11
C VAL A 215 6.56 19.71 16.16
N PRO A 216 5.35 20.17 15.82
CA PRO A 216 5.18 21.38 15.03
C PRO A 216 5.84 22.59 15.68
N LEU A 217 6.44 23.45 14.87
CA LEU A 217 6.86 24.79 15.29
C LEU A 217 5.85 25.79 14.75
N LEU A 218 5.33 26.63 15.63
CA LEU A 218 4.37 27.67 15.31
C LEU A 218 5.06 29.03 15.42
N PHE A 219 4.67 29.98 14.58
CA PHE A 219 5.12 31.36 14.68
C PHE A 219 3.93 32.30 14.72
N GLY A 220 3.78 33.05 15.82
CA GLY A 220 2.60 33.89 16.03
C GLY A 220 1.28 33.11 16.00
N GLY A 221 1.30 31.82 16.35
CA GLY A 221 0.13 30.93 16.28
C GLY A 221 -0.16 30.34 14.88
N HIS A 222 0.63 30.68 13.86
CA HIS A 222 0.48 30.14 12.51
C HIS A 222 1.36 28.89 12.31
N CYS A 223 0.89 27.91 11.51
CA CYS A 223 1.70 26.75 11.13
C CYS A 223 2.37 26.90 9.76
N LEU A 224 1.79 27.70 8.86
CA LEU A 224 2.42 28.08 7.60
C LEU A 224 3.23 29.35 7.74
N PHE A 225 4.35 29.41 7.02
CA PHE A 225 5.25 30.55 6.96
C PHE A 225 5.62 30.89 5.53
N ARG A 226 6.05 32.15 5.33
CA ARG A 226 6.62 32.64 4.09
C ARG A 226 8.12 32.83 4.26
N MET A 227 8.94 32.00 3.62
CA MET A 227 10.40 32.06 3.76
C MET A 227 11.06 32.68 2.53
N ASP A 228 11.23 34.00 2.58
CA ASP A 228 11.82 34.79 1.50
C ASP A 228 13.33 34.57 1.38
N ARG A 229 14.04 34.41 2.51
CA ARG A 229 15.49 34.18 2.58
C ARG A 229 15.77 32.83 3.24
N LEU A 230 16.42 31.95 2.50
CA LEU A 230 16.88 30.65 2.99
C LEU A 230 18.38 30.72 3.27
N PRO A 231 18.90 29.95 4.24
CA PRO A 231 20.33 29.91 4.55
C PRO A 231 21.15 29.14 3.50
N LEU A 232 20.48 28.38 2.63
CA LEU A 232 21.07 27.63 1.53
C LEU A 232 20.14 27.72 0.31
N SER A 233 20.71 27.85 -0.88
CA SER A 233 19.94 27.83 -2.13
C SER A 233 19.31 26.45 -2.37
N PRO A 234 18.02 26.36 -2.75
CA PRO A 234 17.38 25.10 -3.09
C PRO A 234 18.10 24.39 -4.24
N PRO A 235 18.15 23.04 -4.25
CA PRO A 235 18.59 22.29 -5.42
C PRO A 235 17.70 22.60 -6.63
N ALA A 236 18.26 22.56 -7.85
CA ALA A 236 17.52 22.86 -9.09
C ALA A 236 16.24 22.01 -9.27
N ALA A 237 16.22 20.79 -8.72
CA ALA A 237 15.06 19.90 -8.75
C ALA A 237 13.89 20.33 -7.83
N VAL A 238 14.06 21.37 -6.99
CA VAL A 238 13.04 21.89 -6.09
C VAL A 238 12.46 23.18 -6.69
N ASP A 239 11.45 23.02 -7.54
CA ASP A 239 10.63 24.15 -8.01
C ASP A 239 9.73 24.62 -6.87
N ARG A 240 10.00 25.81 -6.32
CA ARG A 240 9.34 26.32 -5.10
C ARG A 240 8.00 26.94 -5.43
N HIS A 241 7.07 26.84 -4.49
CA HIS A 241 5.81 27.58 -4.56
C HIS A 241 6.07 29.10 -4.73
N PRO A 242 5.34 29.82 -5.60
CA PRO A 242 5.56 31.25 -5.86
C PRO A 242 5.52 32.11 -4.59
N ASP A 243 4.56 31.82 -3.70
CA ASP A 243 4.45 32.48 -2.40
C ASP A 243 5.49 32.01 -1.37
N LYS A 244 6.43 31.13 -1.72
CA LYS A 244 7.52 30.66 -0.85
C LYS A 244 7.05 30.08 0.49
N ILE A 245 5.94 29.34 0.44
CA ILE A 245 5.30 28.72 1.60
C ILE A 245 6.18 27.60 2.18
N ALA A 246 6.20 27.50 3.51
CA ALA A 246 6.88 26.44 4.24
C ALA A 246 6.15 26.10 5.55
N VAL A 247 6.46 24.93 6.10
CA VAL A 247 6.14 24.54 7.48
C VAL A 247 7.41 24.13 8.21
N ALA A 248 7.41 24.21 9.54
CA ALA A 248 8.57 23.82 10.35
C ALA A 248 8.16 22.89 11.50
N PHE A 249 9.02 21.94 11.82
CA PHE A 249 8.83 21.01 12.93
C PHE A 249 10.16 20.46 13.45
N LEU A 250 10.14 19.98 14.70
CA LEU A 250 11.24 19.23 15.29
C LEU A 250 10.99 17.73 15.15
N ALA A 251 11.87 17.05 14.44
CA ALA A 251 11.86 15.60 14.27
C ALA A 251 12.92 14.93 15.15
N HIS A 252 12.76 13.63 15.41
CA HIS A 252 13.85 12.84 16.02
C HIS A 252 15.01 12.68 15.02
N ARG A 253 16.27 12.55 15.49
CA ARG A 253 17.44 12.37 14.59
C ARG A 253 17.31 11.20 13.61
N ASP A 254 16.62 10.14 14.05
CA ASP A 254 16.34 8.94 13.26
C ASP A 254 15.24 9.14 12.19
N TYR A 255 14.65 10.34 12.06
CA TYR A 255 13.53 10.60 11.14
C TYR A 255 13.87 10.36 9.68
N PHE A 256 15.14 10.47 9.28
CA PHE A 256 15.59 10.23 7.91
C PHE A 256 16.38 8.92 7.77
N VAL A 257 16.16 7.96 8.68
CA VAL A 257 16.80 6.62 8.62
C VAL A 257 15.76 5.60 8.15
N TYR A 258 15.91 5.12 6.91
CA TYR A 258 15.00 4.15 6.27
C TYR A 258 15.46 2.71 6.49
N PRO A 259 14.55 1.72 6.47
CA PRO A 259 14.91 0.31 6.62
C PRO A 259 15.89 -0.20 5.57
N ASN A 260 15.90 0.37 4.37
CA ASN A 260 16.75 0.00 3.23
C ASN A 260 17.95 0.95 3.03
N HIS A 261 18.31 1.75 4.04
CA HIS A 261 19.55 2.53 4.01
C HIS A 261 20.78 1.65 4.24
N HIS A 262 21.89 1.94 3.57
CA HIS A 262 23.16 1.20 3.72
C HIS A 262 23.66 1.07 5.18
N GLY A 263 23.42 2.08 6.02
CA GLY A 263 23.82 2.06 7.43
C GLY A 263 22.91 1.22 8.34
N VAL A 264 21.83 0.63 7.82
CA VAL A 264 20.88 -0.17 8.57
C VAL A 264 21.11 -1.64 8.24
N ASN A 265 21.55 -2.40 9.24
CA ASN A 265 21.67 -3.85 9.08
C ASN A 265 20.29 -4.51 8.94
N GLU A 266 20.28 -5.72 8.40
CA GLU A 266 19.09 -6.53 8.12
C GLU A 266 18.19 -6.80 9.32
N LYS A 267 18.76 -7.06 10.50
CA LYS A 267 17.99 -7.31 11.71
C LYS A 267 17.26 -6.05 12.16
N SER A 268 17.95 -4.91 12.09
CA SER A 268 17.36 -3.59 12.33
C SER A 268 16.30 -3.24 11.29
N ALA A 269 16.54 -3.54 10.01
CA ALA A 269 15.55 -3.35 8.94
C ALA A 269 14.27 -4.16 9.21
N ALA A 270 14.41 -5.43 9.60
CA ALA A 270 13.29 -6.29 9.96
C ALA A 270 12.50 -5.76 11.16
N GLU A 271 13.17 -5.21 12.18
CA GLU A 271 12.51 -4.56 13.32
C GLU A 271 11.76 -3.30 12.89
N ILE A 272 12.40 -2.43 12.10
CA ILE A 272 11.79 -1.20 11.59
C ILE A 272 10.52 -1.52 10.79
N LEU A 273 10.58 -2.50 9.89
CA LEU A 273 9.44 -2.96 9.08
C LEU A 273 8.31 -3.51 9.96
N ALA A 274 8.63 -4.40 10.91
CA ALA A 274 7.66 -4.97 11.82
C ALA A 274 6.95 -3.90 12.66
N ARG A 275 7.72 -2.98 13.26
CA ARG A 275 7.16 -1.90 14.08
C ARG A 275 6.29 -0.96 13.26
N ASN A 276 6.72 -0.56 12.08
CA ASN A 276 5.92 0.34 11.24
C ASN A 276 4.67 -0.35 10.67
N ALA A 277 4.72 -1.67 10.41
CA ALA A 277 3.53 -2.45 10.09
C ALA A 277 2.49 -2.38 11.21
N TYR A 278 2.92 -2.51 12.46
CA TYR A 278 2.05 -2.33 13.63
C TYR A 278 1.45 -0.91 13.68
N LEU A 279 2.27 0.13 13.51
CA LEU A 279 1.80 1.52 13.55
C LEU A 279 0.76 1.81 12.45
N LEU A 280 0.99 1.33 11.22
CA LEU A 280 0.02 1.44 10.12
C LEU A 280 -1.29 0.73 10.45
N GLY A 281 -1.22 -0.51 10.96
CA GLY A 281 -2.40 -1.25 11.40
C GLY A 281 -3.16 -0.52 12.51
N ARG A 282 -2.43 0.03 13.50
CA ARG A 282 -3.01 0.75 14.64
C ARG A 282 -3.69 2.05 14.22
N LEU A 283 -3.08 2.84 13.35
CA LEU A 283 -3.71 4.03 12.77
C LEU A 283 -4.96 3.67 11.96
N THR A 284 -4.87 2.65 11.12
CA THR A 284 -5.97 2.17 10.29
C THR A 284 -7.17 1.76 11.14
N ALA A 285 -6.92 1.07 12.26
CA ALA A 285 -7.97 0.69 13.22
C ALA A 285 -8.56 1.87 14.01
N GLY A 286 -7.85 3.00 14.07
CA GLY A 286 -8.36 4.29 14.56
C GLY A 286 -9.01 5.15 13.46
N GLY A 287 -9.16 4.63 12.24
CA GLY A 287 -9.76 5.33 11.11
C GLY A 287 -8.84 6.39 10.48
N VAL A 288 -7.52 6.22 10.61
CA VAL A 288 -6.51 7.05 9.93
C VAL A 288 -5.78 6.20 8.90
N ILE A 289 -5.82 6.61 7.64
CA ILE A 289 -5.19 5.91 6.52
C ILE A 289 -3.94 6.65 6.08
N HIS A 290 -2.87 5.90 5.80
CA HIS A 290 -1.68 6.45 5.14
C HIS A 290 -1.74 6.10 3.66
N ASN A 291 -2.13 7.06 2.81
CA ASN A 291 -2.45 6.76 1.41
C ASN A 291 -1.22 6.59 0.49
N ALA A 292 -0.02 6.98 0.95
CA ALA A 292 1.24 6.81 0.21
C ALA A 292 2.41 6.35 1.10
N PRO A 293 2.41 5.13 1.69
CA PRO A 293 3.54 4.64 2.49
C PRO A 293 4.82 4.55 1.67
N ILE A 294 4.69 4.22 0.38
CA ILE A 294 5.68 4.48 -0.67
C ILE A 294 4.94 4.99 -1.93
N PRO A 295 5.57 5.79 -2.80
CA PRO A 295 4.92 6.31 -3.99
C PRO A 295 4.89 5.24 -5.10
N LEU A 296 3.77 4.53 -5.27
CA LEU A 296 3.58 3.47 -6.28
C LEU A 296 2.85 3.95 -7.53
N PHE A 297 3.31 3.51 -8.71
CA PHE A 297 2.73 3.88 -10.00
C PHE A 297 2.57 2.68 -10.94
N HIS A 298 1.58 2.76 -11.83
CA HIS A 298 1.46 1.87 -13.00
C HIS A 298 2.37 2.33 -14.15
N ASN A 299 2.57 3.64 -14.27
CA ASN A 299 3.43 4.27 -15.25
C ASN A 299 3.68 5.72 -14.80
N ARG A 300 4.93 6.07 -14.48
CA ARG A 300 5.33 7.42 -14.03
C ARG A 300 5.31 8.45 -15.16
N THR A 301 5.55 8.03 -16.40
CA THR A 301 5.60 8.90 -17.59
C THR A 301 4.21 9.37 -18.07
N GLN A 302 3.11 8.74 -17.63
CA GLN A 302 1.74 9.03 -18.06
C GLN A 302 0.83 9.62 -16.98
N ARG A 303 1.38 10.14 -15.88
CA ARG A 303 0.62 10.63 -14.71
C ARG A 303 -0.48 11.65 -15.05
N LEU A 304 -0.27 12.50 -16.06
CA LEU A 304 -1.20 13.57 -16.42
C LEU A 304 -2.41 13.12 -17.27
N ARG A 305 -2.50 11.84 -17.65
CA ARG A 305 -3.54 11.33 -18.57
C ARG A 305 -4.60 10.45 -17.94
N ARG A 306 -4.44 10.02 -16.69
CA ARG A 306 -5.32 9.03 -16.06
C ARG A 306 -6.04 9.65 -14.88
N ASP A 307 -7.30 9.27 -14.70
CA ASP A 307 -8.12 9.70 -13.55
C ASP A 307 -7.50 9.30 -12.20
N ASP A 308 -6.68 8.24 -12.19
CA ASP A 308 -5.92 7.79 -11.01
C ASP A 308 -4.55 8.48 -10.85
N GLN A 309 -4.24 9.45 -11.70
CA GLN A 309 -2.94 10.12 -11.81
C GLN A 309 -1.75 9.14 -11.95
N GLY A 310 -2.00 7.94 -12.49
CA GLY A 310 -1.02 6.87 -12.63
C GLY A 310 -0.71 6.09 -11.35
N ARG A 311 -1.44 6.32 -10.23
CA ARG A 311 -1.21 5.60 -8.95
C ARG A 311 -1.50 4.11 -9.11
N TYR A 312 -0.66 3.28 -8.48
CA TYR A 312 -0.82 1.83 -8.56
C TYR A 312 -2.02 1.33 -7.76
N GLN A 313 -2.92 0.58 -8.40
CA GLN A 313 -4.05 -0.10 -7.77
C GLN A 313 -3.78 -1.61 -7.74
N TRP A 314 -3.35 -2.11 -6.59
CA TRP A 314 -2.87 -3.49 -6.44
C TRP A 314 -3.90 -4.55 -6.85
N PHE A 315 -5.19 -4.32 -6.62
CA PHE A 315 -6.27 -5.24 -6.99
C PHE A 315 -6.49 -5.36 -8.50
N ARG A 316 -5.81 -4.54 -9.32
CA ARG A 316 -5.77 -4.68 -10.78
C ARG A 316 -4.61 -5.58 -11.26
N ALA A 317 -3.61 -5.84 -10.42
CA ALA A 317 -2.45 -6.69 -10.74
C ALA A 317 -1.72 -6.32 -12.05
N GLY A 318 -1.72 -5.04 -12.41
CA GLY A 318 -0.96 -4.54 -13.57
C GLY A 318 0.53 -4.46 -13.26
N ARG A 319 1.34 -4.18 -14.29
CA ARG A 319 2.77 -3.86 -14.12
C ARG A 319 3.00 -2.84 -13.00
N LEU A 320 3.97 -3.12 -12.14
CA LEU A 320 4.47 -2.17 -11.13
C LEU A 320 5.71 -1.44 -11.67
N ASP A 321 5.63 -0.11 -11.70
CA ASP A 321 6.61 0.73 -12.35
C ASP A 321 7.77 1.12 -11.43
N GLN A 322 9.02 0.87 -11.85
CA GLN A 322 10.24 1.28 -11.14
C GLN A 322 10.17 0.96 -9.65
N TRP A 323 9.90 -0.31 -9.33
CA TRP A 323 9.52 -0.73 -7.97
C TRP A 323 10.61 -0.41 -6.94
N LEU A 324 11.88 -0.56 -7.34
CA LEU A 324 13.04 -0.29 -6.50
C LEU A 324 13.16 1.20 -6.17
N ASP A 325 12.99 2.07 -7.17
CA ASP A 325 12.99 3.52 -6.97
C ASP A 325 11.83 3.98 -6.09
N SER A 326 10.66 3.36 -6.22
CA SER A 326 9.53 3.63 -5.34
C SER A 326 9.87 3.32 -3.87
N CYS A 327 10.77 2.38 -3.61
CA CYS A 327 11.18 2.02 -2.25
C CYS A 327 12.30 2.89 -1.69
N ARG A 328 12.90 3.80 -2.46
CA ARG A 328 14.12 4.54 -2.05
C ARG A 328 13.92 5.42 -0.81
N PHE A 329 12.73 6.00 -0.66
CA PHE A 329 12.41 6.94 0.42
C PHE A 329 11.03 6.63 1.01
N PRO A 330 10.88 5.53 1.77
CA PRO A 330 9.60 5.18 2.34
C PRO A 330 9.14 6.21 3.37
N ASN A 331 7.84 6.40 3.48
CA ASN A 331 7.19 7.25 4.47
C ASN A 331 7.07 6.56 5.84
N PHE A 332 8.03 5.70 6.14
CA PHE A 332 8.23 5.05 7.42
C PHE A 332 9.72 4.74 7.62
N GLY A 333 10.19 4.76 8.87
CA GLY A 333 11.60 4.58 9.17
C GLY A 333 11.86 4.26 10.64
N LEU A 334 13.11 4.45 11.07
CA LEU A 334 13.56 4.11 12.42
C LEU A 334 12.83 4.91 13.51
N SER A 335 12.37 6.13 13.23
CA SER A 335 11.56 6.90 14.18
C SER A 335 10.07 6.53 14.20
N GLY A 336 9.59 5.74 13.23
CA GLY A 336 8.17 5.46 12.99
C GLY A 336 7.68 6.00 11.64
N LEU A 337 6.37 6.30 11.55
CA LEU A 337 5.72 6.83 10.35
C LEU A 337 6.14 8.28 10.07
N ARG A 338 6.07 8.68 8.80
CA ARG A 338 6.57 9.96 8.28
C ARG A 338 5.59 10.54 7.27
N ASP A 339 5.87 11.77 6.85
CA ASP A 339 5.19 12.45 5.76
C ASP A 339 3.66 12.52 5.97
N PHE A 340 3.30 13.19 7.07
CA PHE A 340 1.94 13.19 7.61
C PHE A 340 0.93 13.91 6.69
N GLU A 341 1.39 14.55 5.61
CA GLU A 341 0.54 15.08 4.54
C GLU A 341 -0.24 13.97 3.78
N HIS A 342 0.26 12.73 3.85
CA HIS A 342 -0.39 11.55 3.26
C HIS A 342 -1.32 10.81 4.21
N LEU A 343 -1.62 11.39 5.38
CA LEU A 343 -2.63 10.88 6.27
C LEU A 343 -4.00 11.47 5.94
N GLU A 344 -5.02 10.62 5.95
CA GLU A 344 -6.40 11.02 5.74
C GLU A 344 -7.34 10.26 6.69
N PRO A 345 -8.47 10.86 7.12
CA PRO A 345 -9.51 10.10 7.78
C PRO A 345 -10.08 9.05 6.81
N LEU A 346 -10.33 7.84 7.30
CA LEU A 346 -10.95 6.79 6.50
C LEU A 346 -12.27 7.30 5.90
N SER A 347 -12.42 7.15 4.59
CA SER A 347 -13.64 7.40 3.85
C SER A 347 -14.08 6.14 3.09
N GLY A 348 -15.40 5.91 2.99
CA GLY A 348 -15.97 4.72 2.35
C GLY A 348 -16.16 3.52 3.29
N GLY A 349 -16.55 2.38 2.71
CA GLY A 349 -16.89 1.15 3.44
C GLY A 349 -15.76 0.13 3.52
N SER A 350 -16.09 -1.09 3.99
CA SER A 350 -15.15 -2.20 4.19
C SER A 350 -14.29 -2.52 2.97
N GLN A 351 -14.86 -2.47 1.75
CA GLN A 351 -14.09 -2.75 0.54
C GLN A 351 -12.98 -1.71 0.30
N THR A 352 -13.24 -0.43 0.60
CA THR A 352 -12.22 0.63 0.52
C THR A 352 -11.14 0.41 1.58
N LEU A 353 -11.53 0.06 2.80
CA LEU A 353 -10.61 -0.28 3.89
C LEU A 353 -9.70 -1.47 3.53
N TYR A 354 -10.28 -2.55 2.99
CA TYR A 354 -9.53 -3.71 2.48
C TYR A 354 -8.47 -3.31 1.44
N ARG A 355 -8.82 -2.40 0.51
CA ARG A 355 -7.88 -1.88 -0.47
C ARG A 355 -6.76 -1.06 0.17
N HIS A 356 -7.05 -0.22 1.16
CA HIS A 356 -6.01 0.54 1.87
C HIS A 356 -5.06 -0.37 2.66
N ILE A 357 -5.60 -1.36 3.38
CA ILE A 357 -4.79 -2.38 4.07
C ILE A 357 -3.86 -3.08 3.07
N GLY A 358 -4.40 -3.47 1.90
CA GLY A 358 -3.59 -4.08 0.86
C GLY A 358 -2.48 -3.18 0.34
N SER A 359 -2.74 -1.88 0.16
CA SER A 359 -1.72 -0.91 -0.24
C SER A 359 -0.61 -0.76 0.81
N HIS A 360 -0.96 -0.78 2.11
CA HIS A 360 0.03 -0.75 3.19
C HIS A 360 0.92 -2.00 3.16
N LEU A 361 0.31 -3.18 3.09
CA LEU A 361 1.03 -4.46 3.09
C LEU A 361 1.91 -4.60 1.84
N LEU A 362 1.40 -4.25 0.67
CA LEU A 362 2.19 -4.24 -0.57
C LEU A 362 3.43 -3.34 -0.42
N SER A 363 3.25 -2.13 0.13
CA SER A 363 4.35 -1.19 0.34
C SER A 363 5.42 -1.76 1.27
N LEU A 364 5.00 -2.37 2.39
CA LEU A 364 5.92 -2.98 3.36
C LEU A 364 6.68 -4.17 2.76
N LEU A 365 6.02 -5.02 1.97
CA LEU A 365 6.64 -6.18 1.33
C LEU A 365 7.62 -5.78 0.22
N LEU A 366 7.31 -4.76 -0.57
CA LEU A 366 8.22 -4.20 -1.57
C LEU A 366 9.47 -3.61 -0.91
N VAL A 367 9.30 -2.86 0.19
CA VAL A 367 10.44 -2.32 0.93
C VAL A 367 11.26 -3.44 1.57
N ALA A 368 10.64 -4.52 2.06
CA ALA A 368 11.36 -5.69 2.56
C ALA A 368 12.27 -6.30 1.48
N GLY A 369 11.80 -6.43 0.23
CA GLY A 369 12.67 -6.86 -0.87
C GLY A 369 13.75 -5.84 -1.23
N SER A 370 13.44 -4.54 -1.14
CA SER A 370 14.42 -3.47 -1.40
C SER A 370 15.58 -3.43 -0.39
N VAL A 371 15.41 -3.96 0.83
CA VAL A 371 16.48 -4.03 1.85
C VAL A 371 17.71 -4.77 1.31
N PHE A 372 17.51 -5.81 0.50
CA PHE A 372 18.59 -6.58 -0.10
C PHE A 372 19.20 -5.84 -1.30
N ARG A 373 18.36 -5.34 -2.21
CA ARG A 373 18.79 -4.62 -3.43
C ARG A 373 19.48 -3.28 -3.15
N CYS A 374 19.07 -2.54 -2.13
CA CYS A 374 19.63 -1.23 -1.82
C CYS A 374 20.97 -1.28 -1.08
N ARG A 375 21.52 -2.46 -0.80
CA ARG A 375 22.88 -2.59 -0.25
C ARG A 375 23.96 -2.34 -1.29
N GLU A 376 23.69 -2.75 -2.52
CA GLU A 376 24.59 -2.62 -3.67
C GLU A 376 23.90 -1.75 -4.73
N THR A 377 23.80 -0.44 -4.46
CA THR A 377 23.05 0.50 -5.30
C THR A 377 23.58 0.64 -6.73
N THR A 378 24.79 0.14 -7.00
CA THR A 378 25.41 0.09 -8.32
C THR A 378 24.97 -1.12 -9.14
N GLN A 379 24.37 -2.15 -8.53
CA GLN A 379 23.95 -3.38 -9.21
C GLN A 379 22.48 -3.29 -9.67
N VAL A 380 22.24 -2.42 -10.65
CA VAL A 380 20.92 -2.22 -11.29
C VAL A 380 21.06 -2.06 -12.80
N GLY A 381 20.27 -2.80 -13.57
CA GLY A 381 20.21 -2.70 -15.03
C GLY A 381 20.76 -3.93 -15.75
N TRP A 382 21.71 -3.71 -16.66
CA TRP A 382 22.30 -4.75 -17.49
C TRP A 382 23.80 -4.84 -17.25
N ASP A 383 24.36 -6.03 -17.46
CA ASP A 383 25.81 -6.25 -17.47
C ASP A 383 26.46 -5.70 -18.75
N GLU A 384 27.79 -5.75 -18.83
CA GLU A 384 28.58 -5.31 -19.99
C GLU A 384 28.23 -6.06 -21.28
N LYS A 385 27.60 -7.24 -21.18
CA LYS A 385 27.15 -8.06 -22.31
C LYS A 385 25.70 -7.79 -22.70
N GLY A 386 25.02 -6.86 -22.02
CA GLY A 386 23.62 -6.52 -22.24
C GLY A 386 22.62 -7.51 -21.63
N ASN A 387 23.05 -8.41 -20.74
CA ASN A 387 22.14 -9.30 -20.02
C ASN A 387 21.57 -8.61 -18.78
N PRO A 388 20.31 -8.90 -18.38
CA PRO A 388 19.78 -8.46 -17.10
C PRO A 388 20.72 -8.80 -15.94
N LEU A 389 21.01 -7.83 -15.07
CA LEU A 389 21.76 -8.10 -13.85
C LEU A 389 20.97 -9.04 -12.95
N ASP A 390 21.68 -10.04 -12.41
CA ASP A 390 21.17 -11.02 -11.47
C ASP A 390 21.82 -10.76 -10.10
N THR A 391 20.98 -10.43 -9.14
CA THR A 391 21.33 -10.04 -7.76
C THR A 391 20.60 -10.93 -6.76
N ARG A 392 20.15 -12.13 -7.18
CA ARG A 392 19.44 -13.08 -6.31
C ARG A 392 20.31 -13.54 -5.14
N ASP A 393 21.62 -13.54 -5.32
CA ASP A 393 22.63 -13.80 -4.29
C ASP A 393 22.60 -12.78 -3.14
N LEU A 394 22.13 -11.54 -3.37
CA LEU A 394 21.97 -10.55 -2.32
C LEU A 394 20.86 -10.89 -1.32
N PHE A 395 19.95 -11.81 -1.66
CA PHE A 395 18.79 -12.11 -0.84
C PHE A 395 19.08 -13.24 0.17
N ASP A 396 18.91 -12.93 1.46
CA ASP A 396 18.74 -13.97 2.48
C ASP A 396 17.28 -14.45 2.49
N ARG A 397 17.08 -15.67 1.99
CA ARG A 397 15.78 -16.34 1.92
C ARG A 397 15.09 -16.46 3.28
N GLN A 398 15.82 -16.88 4.32
CA GLN A 398 15.24 -17.10 5.65
C GLN A 398 14.82 -15.79 6.29
N LEU A 399 15.65 -14.76 6.13
CA LEU A 399 15.38 -13.45 6.65
C LEU A 399 14.20 -12.79 5.93
N LEU A 400 14.12 -12.86 4.60
CA LEU A 400 12.98 -12.33 3.86
C LEU A 400 11.68 -13.00 4.31
N GLY A 401 11.66 -14.33 4.46
CA GLY A 401 10.52 -15.06 5.01
C GLY A 401 10.16 -14.61 6.44
N SER A 402 11.16 -14.34 7.28
CA SER A 402 10.96 -13.78 8.63
C SER A 402 10.36 -12.38 8.60
N MET A 403 10.83 -11.50 7.71
CA MET A 403 10.30 -10.15 7.52
C MET A 403 8.82 -10.19 7.11
N ILE A 404 8.45 -11.01 6.12
CA ILE A 404 7.07 -11.17 5.66
C ILE A 404 6.15 -11.59 6.81
N ARG A 405 6.55 -12.61 7.58
CA ARG A 405 5.79 -13.09 8.76
C ARG A 405 5.64 -11.99 9.80
N LYS A 406 6.71 -11.26 10.10
CA LYS A 406 6.70 -10.18 11.10
C LYS A 406 5.83 -9.01 10.64
N ILE A 407 5.92 -8.60 9.38
CA ILE A 407 5.09 -7.54 8.78
C ILE A 407 3.61 -7.89 8.96
N PHE A 408 3.19 -9.07 8.50
CA PHE A 408 1.80 -9.48 8.58
C PHE A 408 1.30 -9.52 10.04
N ARG A 409 2.00 -10.23 10.92
CA ARG A 409 1.59 -10.39 12.33
C ARG A 409 1.48 -9.06 13.05
N ASN A 410 2.44 -8.16 12.84
CA ASN A 410 2.42 -6.84 13.48
C ASN A 410 1.32 -5.95 12.92
N TYR A 411 1.12 -5.94 11.59
CA TYR A 411 -0.01 -5.22 11.00
C TYR A 411 -1.35 -5.72 11.52
N TYR A 412 -1.55 -7.04 11.47
CA TYR A 412 -2.75 -7.71 12.00
C TYR A 412 -2.96 -7.34 13.46
N SER A 413 -1.91 -7.39 14.28
CA SER A 413 -1.99 -7.05 15.70
C SER A 413 -2.37 -5.59 15.92
N GLY A 414 -1.76 -4.65 15.20
CA GLY A 414 -2.12 -3.23 15.32
C GLY A 414 -3.56 -2.94 14.88
N PHE A 415 -4.01 -3.61 13.82
CA PHE A 415 -5.35 -3.40 13.25
C PHE A 415 -6.47 -4.07 14.07
N THR A 416 -6.30 -5.33 14.42
CA THR A 416 -7.30 -6.08 15.19
C THR A 416 -7.18 -5.85 16.69
N GLY A 417 -6.03 -5.37 17.16
CA GLY A 417 -5.65 -5.29 18.58
C GLY A 417 -5.35 -6.66 19.22
N SER A 418 -5.36 -7.75 18.44
CA SER A 418 -5.14 -9.11 18.94
C SER A 418 -3.65 -9.45 18.96
N GLN A 419 -3.20 -10.13 20.01
CA GLN A 419 -1.85 -10.69 20.10
C GLN A 419 -1.81 -12.18 19.69
N ALA A 420 -2.94 -12.73 19.21
CA ALA A 420 -3.00 -14.12 18.80
C ALA A 420 -1.95 -14.42 17.73
N SER A 421 -1.24 -15.55 17.89
CA SER A 421 -0.32 -16.04 16.87
C SER A 421 -1.13 -16.61 15.71
N ILE A 422 -1.31 -15.79 14.68
CA ILE A 422 -2.03 -16.21 13.47
C ILE A 422 -1.02 -16.66 12.40
N PRO A 423 -1.27 -17.81 11.75
CA PRO A 423 -0.45 -18.25 10.63
C PRO A 423 -0.56 -17.29 9.44
N LEU A 424 0.43 -17.30 8.56
CA LEU A 424 0.30 -16.60 7.29
C LEU A 424 -0.80 -17.26 6.46
N PRO A 425 -1.71 -16.50 5.82
CA PRO A 425 -2.80 -17.05 5.02
C PRO A 425 -2.37 -17.42 3.60
N LEU A 426 -1.13 -17.90 3.45
CA LEU A 426 -0.49 -18.22 2.17
C LEU A 426 0.72 -19.13 2.36
N ASP A 427 1.21 -19.68 1.25
CA ASP A 427 2.51 -20.36 1.17
C ASP A 427 3.66 -19.34 1.18
N ALA A 428 4.30 -19.22 2.34
CA ALA A 428 5.35 -18.23 2.55
C ALA A 428 6.63 -18.55 1.78
N ASP A 429 6.95 -19.84 1.61
CA ASP A 429 8.19 -20.25 0.98
C ASP A 429 8.11 -20.00 -0.53
N ARG A 430 6.97 -20.32 -1.13
CA ARG A 430 6.69 -19.97 -2.52
C ARG A 430 6.71 -18.46 -2.76
N LEU A 431 6.12 -17.66 -1.87
CA LEU A 431 6.15 -16.20 -2.01
C LEU A 431 7.59 -15.67 -1.96
N VAL A 432 8.40 -16.16 -1.01
CA VAL A 432 9.82 -15.77 -0.89
C VAL A 432 10.60 -16.12 -2.15
N GLU A 433 10.46 -17.35 -2.65
CA GLU A 433 11.13 -17.78 -3.90
C GLU A 433 10.79 -16.86 -5.07
N ARG A 434 9.50 -16.60 -5.28
CA ARG A 434 9.04 -15.76 -6.38
C ARG A 434 9.45 -14.30 -6.20
N MET A 435 9.47 -13.78 -4.96
CA MET A 435 10.02 -12.45 -4.68
C MET A 435 11.49 -12.37 -5.05
N ILE A 436 12.32 -13.33 -4.63
CA ILE A 436 13.75 -13.37 -4.99
C ILE A 436 13.92 -13.47 -6.50
N GLU A 437 13.14 -14.34 -7.15
CA GLU A 437 13.24 -14.55 -8.60
C GLU A 437 12.88 -13.30 -9.42
N GLU A 438 11.80 -12.60 -9.06
CA GLU A 438 11.30 -11.45 -9.82
C GLU A 438 11.93 -10.12 -9.40
N MET A 439 12.34 -9.99 -8.14
CA MET A 439 12.95 -8.76 -7.62
C MET A 439 14.49 -8.81 -7.64
N GLY A 440 15.08 -10.00 -7.81
CA GLY A 440 16.52 -10.18 -7.90
C GLY A 440 17.09 -10.09 -9.32
N VAL A 441 16.25 -10.14 -10.36
CA VAL A 441 16.71 -10.06 -11.75
C VAL A 441 16.06 -8.89 -12.46
N ASP A 442 16.86 -8.04 -13.08
CA ASP A 442 16.43 -6.82 -13.77
C ASP A 442 15.88 -7.12 -15.18
N ARG A 443 14.89 -8.02 -15.27
CA ARG A 443 14.33 -8.50 -16.54
C ARG A 443 13.58 -7.41 -17.30
N TYR A 444 12.82 -6.59 -16.58
CA TYR A 444 11.93 -5.60 -17.15
C TYR A 444 12.50 -4.22 -16.84
N MET A 445 13.17 -3.61 -17.80
CA MET A 445 13.92 -2.36 -17.57
C MET A 445 13.47 -1.21 -18.48
N THR A 446 12.44 -1.45 -19.29
CA THR A 446 12.04 -0.54 -20.36
C THR A 446 10.62 0.00 -20.21
N GLU A 447 10.47 1.24 -20.66
CA GLU A 447 9.22 1.98 -20.77
C GLU A 447 9.02 2.45 -22.21
N LEU A 448 7.77 2.72 -22.58
CA LEU A 448 7.44 3.28 -23.88
C LEU A 448 7.10 4.77 -23.72
N LEU A 449 7.99 5.65 -24.17
CA LEU A 449 7.72 7.08 -24.29
C LEU A 449 6.80 7.29 -25.50
N ARG A 450 5.49 7.42 -25.25
CA ARG A 450 4.51 7.47 -26.34
C ARG A 450 4.57 8.79 -27.09
N ARG A 451 4.28 8.78 -28.39
CA ARG A 451 4.16 9.97 -29.26
C ARG A 451 3.35 11.08 -28.60
N ALA A 452 2.25 10.70 -27.96
CA ALA A 452 1.38 11.65 -27.32
C ALA A 452 2.05 12.29 -26.09
N ASP A 453 2.83 11.55 -25.28
CA ASP A 453 3.57 12.10 -24.14
C ASP A 453 4.68 13.05 -24.62
N GLN A 454 5.34 12.70 -25.73
CA GLN A 454 6.36 13.53 -26.36
C GLN A 454 5.83 14.91 -26.77
N LYS A 455 4.58 15.02 -27.22
CA LYS A 455 3.96 16.30 -27.62
C LYS A 455 3.83 17.31 -26.47
N ALA A 456 3.88 16.87 -25.21
CA ALA A 456 3.80 17.74 -24.04
C ALA A 456 5.17 18.34 -23.64
N LEU A 457 6.27 17.86 -24.22
CA LEU A 457 7.62 18.33 -23.95
C LEU A 457 8.06 19.33 -25.01
N SER A 458 8.86 20.34 -24.69
CA SER A 458 9.63 21.10 -25.70
C SER A 458 10.69 20.21 -26.35
N ASP A 459 11.27 20.63 -27.48
CA ASP A 459 12.38 19.87 -28.10
C ASP A 459 13.59 19.76 -27.17
N SER A 460 13.93 20.83 -26.44
CA SER A 460 15.00 20.79 -25.44
C SER A 460 14.70 19.81 -24.29
N GLN A 461 13.47 19.78 -23.79
CA GLN A 461 13.05 18.84 -22.76
C GLN A 461 13.05 17.40 -23.28
N PHE A 462 12.64 17.19 -24.53
CA PHE A 462 12.62 15.88 -25.16
C PHE A 462 14.03 15.30 -25.33
N PHE A 463 14.96 16.06 -25.92
CA PHE A 463 16.33 15.57 -26.12
C PHE A 463 17.12 15.48 -24.81
N GLY A 464 16.88 16.39 -23.85
CA GLY A 464 17.43 16.29 -22.50
C GLY A 464 16.90 15.04 -21.77
N PHE A 465 15.61 14.74 -21.90
CA PHE A 465 15.03 13.53 -21.34
C PHE A 465 15.65 12.26 -21.93
N LEU A 466 15.85 12.19 -23.25
CA LEU A 466 16.49 11.02 -23.87
C LEU A 466 17.94 10.85 -23.40
N GLU A 467 18.69 11.94 -23.26
CA GLU A 467 20.06 11.93 -22.73
C GLU A 467 20.12 11.38 -21.31
N GLU A 468 19.22 11.83 -20.43
CA GLU A 468 19.08 11.30 -19.07
C GLU A 468 18.74 9.80 -19.04
N ARG A 469 18.13 9.28 -20.11
CA ARG A 469 17.83 7.84 -20.28
C ARG A 469 18.95 7.06 -20.98
N GLY A 470 20.10 7.67 -21.19
CA GLY A 470 21.30 7.03 -21.71
C GLY A 470 21.34 6.94 -23.24
N TYR A 471 20.58 7.78 -23.95
CA TYR A 471 20.72 7.91 -25.39
C TYR A 471 21.89 8.84 -25.72
N ASP A 472 22.86 8.34 -26.50
CA ASP A 472 23.99 9.13 -26.96
C ASP A 472 23.60 10.09 -28.11
N ALA A 473 24.57 10.86 -28.62
CA ALA A 473 24.31 11.82 -29.69
C ALA A 473 23.93 11.15 -31.02
N GLU A 474 24.54 10.00 -31.33
CA GLU A 474 24.31 9.25 -32.56
C GLU A 474 22.92 8.62 -32.57
N GLN A 475 22.51 8.02 -31.45
CA GLN A 475 21.17 7.46 -31.27
C GLN A 475 20.07 8.51 -31.33
N ARG A 476 20.36 9.75 -30.91
CA ARG A 476 19.42 10.88 -30.99
C ARG A 476 19.37 11.51 -32.38
N GLU A 477 20.37 11.27 -33.22
CA GLU A 477 20.41 11.81 -34.58
C GLU A 477 19.24 11.27 -35.41
N GLY A 478 18.49 12.18 -36.04
CA GLY A 478 17.30 11.83 -36.83
C GLY A 478 16.06 11.43 -36.02
N MET A 479 16.09 11.46 -34.68
CA MET A 479 14.88 11.26 -33.88
C MET A 479 13.98 12.51 -33.94
N ILE A 480 12.73 12.33 -34.36
CA ILE A 480 11.74 13.41 -34.42
C ILE A 480 10.71 13.26 -33.29
N ARG A 481 10.59 14.30 -32.45
CA ARG A 481 9.60 14.36 -31.37
C ARG A 481 8.19 14.16 -31.92
N GLY A 482 7.46 13.19 -31.38
CA GLY A 482 6.07 12.90 -31.70
C GLY A 482 5.84 12.02 -32.93
N GLU A 483 6.90 11.57 -33.62
CA GLU A 483 6.81 10.76 -34.85
C GLU A 483 6.43 9.31 -34.57
N LYS A 484 7.12 8.68 -33.60
CA LYS A 484 6.96 7.28 -33.18
C LYS A 484 7.12 7.14 -31.67
N ASP A 485 6.61 6.03 -31.12
CA ASP A 485 6.87 5.68 -29.73
C ASP A 485 8.34 5.26 -29.57
N ILE A 486 8.96 5.61 -28.44
CA ILE A 486 10.39 5.37 -28.18
C ILE A 486 10.53 4.47 -26.95
N LEU A 487 11.29 3.38 -27.07
CA LEU A 487 11.52 2.43 -25.98
C LEU A 487 12.69 2.90 -25.09
N ILE A 488 12.38 3.54 -23.97
CA ILE A 488 13.38 4.13 -23.07
C ILE A 488 13.78 3.18 -21.95
N ARG A 489 15.03 3.30 -21.47
CA ARG A 489 15.51 2.64 -20.25
C ARG A 489 15.01 3.41 -19.03
N SER A 490 14.44 2.74 -18.04
CA SER A 490 13.83 3.47 -16.91
C SER A 490 13.98 2.86 -15.53
N GLY A 491 14.16 1.55 -15.39
CA GLY A 491 14.44 0.93 -14.09
C GLY A 491 13.73 -0.41 -13.95
N PRO A 492 14.04 -1.20 -12.90
CA PRO A 492 13.42 -2.51 -12.77
C PRO A 492 11.92 -2.35 -12.47
N HIS A 493 11.10 -2.88 -13.37
CA HIS A 493 9.65 -3.03 -13.23
C HIS A 493 9.34 -4.45 -12.75
N LEU A 494 8.17 -4.64 -12.13
CA LEU A 494 7.60 -5.98 -11.97
C LEU A 494 6.54 -6.19 -13.04
N GLY A 495 6.92 -6.88 -14.11
CA GLY A 495 6.12 -7.10 -15.30
C GLY A 495 6.53 -6.24 -16.49
N ASP A 496 6.22 -6.73 -17.67
CA ASP A 496 6.49 -6.06 -18.94
C ASP A 496 5.41 -5.01 -19.29
N PHE A 497 5.69 -4.13 -20.24
CA PHE A 497 4.77 -3.10 -20.70
C PHE A 497 3.43 -3.69 -21.17
N ASN A 498 2.32 -3.07 -20.72
CA ASN A 498 0.94 -3.55 -20.94
C ASN A 498 0.68 -5.01 -20.51
N ARG A 499 1.53 -5.60 -19.66
CA ARG A 499 1.30 -6.92 -19.05
C ARG A 499 0.89 -6.80 -17.59
N GLN A 500 0.47 -7.93 -17.03
CA GLN A 500 0.27 -8.08 -15.59
C GLN A 500 1.61 -8.03 -14.87
N ILE A 501 1.57 -7.84 -13.55
CA ILE A 501 2.74 -7.98 -12.69
C ILE A 501 3.37 -9.37 -12.87
N SER A 502 4.70 -9.46 -12.95
CA SER A 502 5.41 -10.75 -13.06
C SER A 502 5.43 -11.55 -11.75
N LEU A 503 4.98 -10.93 -10.66
CA LEU A 503 4.90 -11.47 -9.31
C LEU A 503 3.45 -11.52 -8.81
N PRO A 504 2.58 -12.35 -9.41
CA PRO A 504 1.19 -12.48 -8.98
C PRO A 504 1.05 -13.01 -7.54
N GLU A 505 2.01 -13.82 -7.07
CA GLU A 505 2.04 -14.33 -5.70
C GLU A 505 2.05 -13.21 -4.65
N LEU A 506 2.68 -12.07 -4.95
CA LEU A 506 2.67 -10.90 -4.06
C LEU A 506 1.27 -10.27 -3.97
N ILE A 507 0.51 -10.26 -5.07
CA ILE A 507 -0.85 -9.72 -5.09
C ILE A 507 -1.81 -10.67 -4.35
N GLU A 508 -1.69 -11.97 -4.57
CA GLU A 508 -2.43 -12.99 -3.81
C GLU A 508 -2.12 -12.88 -2.32
N ALA A 509 -0.84 -12.74 -1.96
CA ALA A 509 -0.40 -12.55 -0.59
C ALA A 509 -1.05 -11.34 0.08
N VAL A 510 -1.00 -10.19 -0.59
CA VAL A 510 -1.60 -8.94 -0.12
C VAL A 510 -3.11 -9.08 0.04
N ALA A 511 -3.79 -9.72 -0.91
CA ALA A 511 -5.23 -9.99 -0.85
C ALA A 511 -5.58 -10.84 0.38
N ALA A 512 -4.92 -11.99 0.54
CA ALA A 512 -5.17 -12.91 1.66
C ALA A 512 -4.87 -12.27 3.02
N MET A 513 -3.72 -11.60 3.17
CA MET A 513 -3.36 -10.92 4.42
C MET A 513 -4.38 -9.83 4.78
N SER A 514 -4.83 -9.05 3.78
CA SER A 514 -5.83 -7.99 3.99
C SER A 514 -7.19 -8.59 4.39
N ALA A 515 -7.61 -9.66 3.73
CA ALA A 515 -8.83 -10.39 4.04
C ALA A 515 -8.81 -10.92 5.48
N VAL A 516 -7.72 -11.56 5.91
CA VAL A 516 -7.58 -12.06 7.29
C VAL A 516 -7.57 -10.92 8.30
N CYS A 517 -6.96 -9.78 8.00
CA CYS A 517 -7.06 -8.59 8.87
C CYS A 517 -8.52 -8.14 9.04
N MET A 518 -9.28 -8.07 7.95
CA MET A 518 -10.70 -7.70 7.97
C MET A 518 -11.54 -8.70 8.76
N THR A 519 -11.38 -10.00 8.50
CA THR A 519 -12.08 -11.06 9.24
C THR A 519 -11.72 -11.06 10.72
N GLY A 520 -10.44 -10.87 11.07
CA GLY A 520 -10.00 -10.79 12.46
C GLY A 520 -10.60 -9.61 13.21
N ARG A 521 -10.69 -8.44 12.55
CA ARG A 521 -11.33 -7.25 13.13
C ARG A 521 -12.83 -7.45 13.28
N TYR A 522 -13.48 -8.01 12.26
CA TYR A 522 -14.90 -8.35 12.28
C TYR A 522 -15.22 -9.30 13.44
N ALA A 523 -14.50 -10.41 13.55
CA ALA A 523 -14.70 -11.39 14.62
C ALA A 523 -14.59 -10.74 15.99
N ARG A 524 -13.54 -9.93 16.24
CA ARG A 524 -13.39 -9.21 17.51
C ARG A 524 -14.57 -8.28 17.83
N GLN A 525 -15.09 -7.56 16.84
CA GLN A 525 -16.21 -6.64 17.05
C GLN A 525 -17.51 -7.38 17.40
N ASN A 526 -17.67 -8.62 16.94
CA ASN A 526 -18.88 -9.42 17.14
C ASN A 526 -18.76 -10.39 18.32
N SER A 527 -17.55 -10.84 18.70
CA SER A 527 -17.33 -11.64 19.92
C SER A 527 -17.47 -10.81 21.21
N ILE A 528 -17.25 -9.49 21.15
CA ILE A 528 -17.43 -8.57 22.28
C ILE A 528 -18.92 -8.14 22.41
N GLY A 529 -19.78 -8.59 21.49
CA GLY A 529 -21.20 -8.25 21.42
C GLY A 529 -22.18 -9.37 21.81
N SER A 530 -21.72 -10.51 22.33
CA SER A 530 -22.61 -11.43 23.05
C SER A 530 -22.89 -10.82 24.42
N PRO A 531 -24.15 -10.49 24.77
CA PRO A 531 -24.50 -9.85 26.03
C PRO A 531 -24.05 -10.63 27.26
#